data_AF-A0A962HA06-F1
#
_entry.id   AF-A0A962HA06-F1
#
_cell.length_a   1.000
_cell.length_b   1.000
_cell.length_c   1.000
_cell.angle_alpha   90.00
_cell.angle_beta   90.00
_cell.angle_gamma   90.00
#
_symmetry.space_group_name_H-M   'P 1'
#
loop_
_entity.id
_entity.type
_entity.pdbx_description
1 polymer ?
#
loop_
_entity_poly.entity_id
_entity_poly.type
_entity_poly.pdbx_seq_one_letter_code
_entity_poly.pdbx_strand_id
1 'polypeptide(L)' 'TPKLPRSLPKAITESEVEALLKAPDLDTALGLRDKAMLELLYATGLRVSELVGLRGEQISLA' A
#
# COMPACT_ATOMS: atom_id res chain seq x y z
N THR A 1 -25.45 4.46 25.01
CA THR A 1 -24.10 4.97 25.32
C THR A 1 -23.69 5.96 24.24
N PRO A 2 -23.11 7.13 24.57
CA PRO A 2 -22.64 8.08 23.56
C PRO A 2 -21.52 7.45 22.73
N LYS A 3 -21.57 7.54 21.40
CA LYS A 3 -20.46 7.10 20.54
C LYS A 3 -19.28 8.03 20.77
N LEU A 4 -18.16 7.50 21.28
CA LEU A 4 -16.92 8.25 21.41
C LEU A 4 -16.54 8.84 20.04
N PRO A 5 -16.12 10.12 19.97
CA PRO A 5 -15.60 10.69 18.73
C PRO A 5 -14.36 9.89 18.32
N ARG A 6 -14.40 9.28 17.11
CA ARG A 6 -13.23 8.66 16.52
C ARG A 6 -12.30 9.76 16.06
N SER A 7 -11.08 9.78 16.59
CA SER A 7 -10.02 10.61 16.03
C SER A 7 -9.81 10.21 14.57
N LEU A 8 -9.69 11.19 13.69
CA LEU A 8 -9.24 10.93 12.33
C LEU A 8 -7.87 10.22 12.38
N PRO A 9 -7.62 9.23 11.50
CA PRO A 9 -6.29 8.64 11.39
C PRO A 9 -5.26 9.75 11.21
N LYS A 10 -4.14 9.67 11.93
CA LYS A 10 -3.03 10.59 11.69
C LYS A 10 -2.55 10.39 10.25
N ALA A 11 -2.48 11.48 9.50
CA ALA A 11 -1.82 11.46 8.20
C ALA A 11 -0.34 11.08 8.41
N ILE A 12 0.18 10.22 7.53
CA ILE A 12 1.60 9.88 7.52
C ILE A 12 2.38 11.01 6.84
N THR A 13 3.59 11.24 7.32
CA THR A 13 4.52 12.20 6.72
C THR A 13 5.18 11.60 5.48
N GLU A 14 5.74 12.46 4.62
CA GLU A 14 6.43 12.03 3.40
C GLU A 14 7.64 11.13 3.71
N SER A 15 8.38 11.40 4.78
CA SER A 15 9.49 10.55 5.22
C SER A 15 9.02 9.17 5.71
N GLU A 16 7.87 9.10 6.39
CA GLU A 16 7.26 7.82 6.78
C GLU A 16 6.78 7.02 5.56
N VAL A 17 6.24 7.70 4.53
CA VAL A 17 5.91 7.07 3.24
C VAL A 17 7.15 6.49 2.59
N GLU A 18 8.22 7.27 2.47
CA GLU A 18 9.47 6.79 1.87
C GLU A 18 10.06 5.59 2.63
N ALA A 19 10.06 5.64 3.96
CA ALA A 19 10.53 4.54 4.78
C ALA A 19 9.70 3.27 4.55
N LEU A 20 8.37 3.41 4.44
CA LEU A 20 7.46 2.30 4.15
C LEU A 20 7.74 1.71 2.76
N LEU A 21 7.90 2.54 1.73
CA LEU A 21 8.22 2.10 0.37
C LEU A 21 9.58 1.40 0.29
N LYS A 22 10.54 1.73 1.18
CA LYS A 22 11.89 1.14 1.22
C LYS A 22 12.00 -0.09 2.14
N ALA A 23 10.98 -0.41 2.92
CA ALA A 23 11.00 -1.49 3.91
C ALA A 23 11.08 -2.93 3.34
N PRO A 24 10.49 -3.29 2.18
CA PRO A 24 10.51 -4.67 1.70
C PRO A 24 11.89 -5.19 1.29
N ASP A 25 12.17 -6.46 1.60
CA ASP A 25 13.40 -7.16 1.21
C ASP A 25 13.34 -7.68 -0.23
N LEU A 26 14.08 -7.02 -1.13
CA LEU A 26 14.07 -7.31 -2.57
C LEU A 26 14.77 -8.61 -2.96
N ASP A 27 15.48 -9.26 -2.04
CA ASP A 27 16.13 -10.55 -2.29
C ASP A 27 15.16 -11.73 -2.10
N THR A 28 13.93 -11.46 -1.66
CA THR A 28 12.89 -12.48 -1.47
C THR A 28 11.70 -12.29 -2.41
N ALA A 29 11.08 -13.38 -2.84
CA ALA A 29 9.87 -13.33 -3.66
C ALA A 29 8.72 -12.58 -2.96
N LEU A 30 8.62 -12.69 -1.62
CA LEU A 30 7.62 -11.98 -0.84
C LEU A 30 7.91 -10.49 -0.78
N GLY A 31 9.16 -10.07 -0.56
CA GLY A 31 9.47 -8.64 -0.51
C GLY A 31 9.38 -7.96 -1.88
N LEU A 32 9.68 -8.66 -2.98
CA LEU A 32 9.38 -8.17 -4.33
C LEU A 32 7.87 -7.95 -4.54
N ARG A 33 7.03 -8.90 -4.10
CA ARG A 33 5.57 -8.75 -4.14
C ARG A 33 5.12 -7.55 -3.30
N ASP A 34 5.60 -7.46 -2.07
CA ASP A 34 5.18 -6.42 -1.13
C ASP A 34 5.62 -5.03 -1.61
N LYS A 35 6.81 -4.91 -2.23
CA LYS A 35 7.27 -3.70 -2.89
C LYS A 35 6.34 -3.28 -4.02
N ALA A 36 6.00 -4.20 -4.93
CA ALA A 36 5.07 -3.91 -6.03
C ALA A 36 3.69 -3.48 -5.51
N MET A 37 3.18 -4.15 -4.48
CA MET A 37 1.91 -3.82 -3.84
C MET A 37 1.91 -2.42 -3.21
N LEU A 38 2.97 -2.06 -2.48
CA LEU A 38 3.07 -0.75 -1.84
C LEU A 38 3.22 0.39 -2.85
N GLU A 39 4.04 0.21 -3.89
CA GLU A 39 4.20 1.19 -4.97
C GLU A 39 2.89 1.41 -5.73
N LEU A 40 2.17 0.32 -6.06
CA LEU A 40 0.88 0.42 -6.75
C LEU A 40 -0.16 1.14 -5.88
N LEU A 41 -0.22 0.81 -4.59
CA LEU A 41 -1.09 1.47 -3.63
C LEU A 41 -0.78 2.98 -3.56
N TYR A 42 0.49 3.33 -3.48
CA TYR A 42 0.95 4.72 -3.42
C TYR A 42 0.63 5.49 -4.70
N ALA A 43 0.89 4.91 -5.87
CA ALA A 43 0.69 5.56 -7.16
C ALA A 43 -0.79 5.73 -7.55
N THR A 44 -1.66 4.80 -7.16
CA THR A 44 -3.05 4.75 -7.63
C THR A 44 -4.09 5.09 -6.58
N GLY A 45 -3.74 5.04 -5.29
CA GLY A 45 -4.68 5.26 -4.19
C GLY A 45 -5.76 4.18 -4.06
N LEU A 46 -5.53 2.98 -4.59
CA LEU A 46 -6.46 1.85 -4.47
C LEU A 46 -6.78 1.52 -3.01
N ARG A 47 -7.95 0.95 -2.76
CA ARG A 47 -8.26 0.35 -1.46
C ARG A 47 -7.55 -0.99 -1.34
N VAL A 48 -7.20 -1.39 -0.11
CA VAL A 48 -6.51 -2.67 0.16
C VAL A 48 -7.28 -3.86 -0.43
N SER A 49 -8.61 -3.87 -0.32
CA SER A 49 -9.45 -4.94 -0.88
C SER A 49 -9.40 -5.04 -2.40
N GLU A 50 -9.19 -3.91 -3.09
CA GLU A 50 -9.07 -3.87 -4.54
C GLU A 50 -7.69 -4.37 -4.97
N LEU A 51 -6.64 -3.94 -4.26
CA LEU A 51 -5.27 -4.36 -4.50
C LEU A 51 -5.08 -5.88 -4.36
N VAL A 52 -5.57 -6.48 -3.27
CA VAL A 52 -5.41 -7.93 -3.04
C VAL A 52 -6.28 -8.79 -3.97
N GLY A 53 -7.32 -8.20 -4.57
CA GLY A 53 -8.20 -8.87 -5.54
C GLY A 53 -7.77 -8.70 -6.99
N LEU A 54 -6.69 -7.96 -7.24
CA LEU A 54 -6.24 -7.59 -8.57
C LEU A 54 -5.71 -8.81 -9.33
N ARG A 55 -6.17 -9.01 -10.57
CA ARG A 55 -5.73 -10.12 -11.42
C ARG A 55 -4.73 -9.67 -12.47
N GLY A 56 -3.88 -10.60 -12.93
CA GLY A 56 -2.81 -10.32 -13.89
C GLY A 56 -3.31 -9.67 -15.19
N GLU A 57 -4.50 -10.02 -15.66
CA GLU A 57 -5.09 -9.47 -16.88
C GLU A 57 -5.48 -7.99 -16.76
N GLN A 58 -5.53 -7.46 -15.54
CA GLN A 58 -5.83 -6.05 -15.25
C GLN A 58 -4.58 -5.17 -15.22
N ILE A 59 -3.39 -5.76 -15.38
CA ILE A 59 -2.11 -5.04 -15.40
C ILE A 59 -1.59 -5.01 -16.84
N SER A 60 -1.33 -3.81 -17.35
CA SER A 60 -0.63 -3.60 -18.63
C SER A 60 0.71 -2.93 -18.34
N LEU A 61 1.79 -3.66 -18.66
CA LEU A 61 3.15 -3.13 -18.64
C LEU A 61 3.47 -2.71 -20.08
N ALA A 62 3.79 -1.43 -20.26
CA ALA A 62 4.19 -0.87 -21.55
C ALA A 62 5.60 -1.32 -21.95
#